data_AF-A0A7X7LK39-F1
#
_entry.id   AF-A0A7X7LK39-F1
#
_cell.length_a   1.000
_cell.length_b   1.000
_cell.length_c   1.000
_cell.angle_alpha   90.00
_cell.angle_beta   90.00
_cell.angle_gamma   90.00
#
_symmetry.space_group_name_H-M   'P 1'
#
loop_
_entity.id
_entity.type
_entity.pdbx_description
1 polymer ?
#
loop_
_entity_poly.entity_id
_entity_poly.type
_entity_poly.pdbx_seq_one_letter_code
_entity_poly.pdbx_strand_id
1 'polypeptide(L)'
;MKLRMKASKKIFQVLFVLGFVMVSIIQFTSCNSNKREDATDLLSDSLISEQVKMTDEMVGEMITSVPNPVEMTSLLQRSGVVYSQEILNPTTNISKYNTNFKKALNLGVYGTDLVYMNIYDRTVSTLSYLKNLTDLANDLRVGQFFDRETLSRLSESSKNIDSVLFITNSGFDKMSRYLIEQKRSNLAVLVSYGTWIESLSLATRVKTVPPNKETIYSRIGEQKVVLDNMILLLHSYKNEPNFKELIDDLFDLKKEFDKVKITYVYAEPTMK
;
A
#
# COMPACT_ATOMS: atom_id res chain seq x y z
N MET A 1 9.92 -13.78 21.58
CA MET A 1 11.39 -13.66 21.65
C MET A 1 11.93 -13.67 20.23
N LYS A 2 12.46 -12.51 19.79
CA LYS A 2 13.15 -12.17 18.54
C LYS A 2 13.12 -13.19 17.37
N LEU A 3 12.25 -12.92 16.39
CA LEU A 3 12.41 -13.32 15.00
C LEU A 3 13.75 -12.77 14.48
N ARG A 4 14.57 -13.62 13.84
CA ARG A 4 15.77 -13.20 13.14
C ARG A 4 15.80 -13.85 11.77
N MET A 5 15.59 -13.04 10.73
CA MET A 5 15.93 -13.37 9.36
C MET A 5 17.45 -13.34 9.22
N LYS A 6 18.06 -14.41 8.70
CA LYS A 6 19.48 -14.48 8.39
C LYS A 6 19.63 -14.58 6.87
N ALA A 7 19.99 -13.50 6.20
CA ALA A 7 20.59 -13.60 4.88
C ALA A 7 22.04 -14.10 5.04
N SER A 8 22.34 -15.32 4.57
CA SER A 8 23.69 -15.89 4.68
C SER A 8 24.54 -15.52 3.45
N LYS A 9 25.73 -14.96 3.70
CA LYS A 9 26.74 -14.60 2.69
C LYS A 9 27.38 -15.79 1.94
N LYS A 10 26.97 -17.04 2.19
CA LYS A 10 27.63 -18.26 1.66
C LYS A 10 26.90 -18.97 0.51
N ILE A 11 25.69 -18.53 0.15
CA ILE A 11 24.89 -19.17 -0.91
C ILE A 11 25.43 -18.82 -2.32
N PHE A 12 26.27 -17.80 -2.43
CA PHE A 12 26.91 -17.40 -3.69
C PHE A 12 27.97 -18.41 -4.21
N GLN A 13 28.30 -19.47 -3.45
CA GLN A 13 29.32 -20.47 -3.85
C GLN A 13 28.77 -21.85 -4.26
N VAL A 14 27.47 -22.15 -4.13
CA VAL A 14 26.94 -23.50 -4.40
C VAL A 14 26.31 -23.64 -5.80
N LEU A 15 26.43 -22.60 -6.63
CA LEU A 15 26.11 -22.66 -8.07
C LEU A 15 27.11 -23.51 -8.90
N PHE A 16 27.98 -24.31 -8.27
CA PHE A 16 29.10 -24.96 -8.97
C PHE A 16 29.09 -26.50 -8.98
N VAL A 17 28.09 -27.19 -8.44
CA VAL A 17 28.14 -28.65 -8.36
C VAL A 17 26.82 -29.30 -8.81
N LEU A 18 26.83 -29.79 -10.07
CA LEU A 18 26.04 -30.91 -10.61
C LEU A 18 24.52 -30.66 -10.71
N GLY A 19 23.87 -30.60 -11.89
CA GLY A 19 24.21 -31.25 -13.14
C GLY A 19 23.98 -32.75 -13.09
N PHE A 20 22.77 -33.24 -12.76
CA PHE A 20 22.26 -34.53 -13.27
C PHE A 20 20.76 -34.77 -12.95
N VAL A 21 20.07 -35.38 -13.91
CA VAL A 21 18.78 -36.10 -13.87
C VAL A 21 17.47 -35.30 -13.99
N MET A 22 17.13 -35.15 -15.26
CA MET A 22 15.77 -35.25 -15.82
C MET A 22 15.15 -36.62 -15.52
N VAL A 23 13.97 -36.67 -14.87
CA VAL A 23 13.00 -37.77 -15.02
C VAL A 23 11.59 -37.19 -15.07
N SER A 24 10.90 -37.65 -16.11
CA SER A 24 9.58 -37.32 -16.59
C SER A 24 8.41 -37.80 -15.70
N ILE A 25 7.31 -37.04 -15.80
CA ILE A 25 5.90 -37.47 -15.88
C ILE A 25 5.38 -38.40 -14.76
N ILE A 26 4.50 -37.84 -13.91
CA ILE A 26 3.23 -38.48 -13.53
C ILE A 26 2.14 -37.40 -13.49
N GLN A 27 1.07 -37.61 -14.26
CA GLN A 27 -0.21 -36.91 -14.17
C GLN A 27 -1.25 -37.74 -13.40
N PHE A 28 -2.32 -37.05 -12.98
CA PHE A 28 -3.61 -37.47 -12.40
C PHE A 28 -3.58 -37.89 -10.92
N THR A 29 -4.47 -37.48 -10.00
CA THR A 29 -5.64 -36.55 -10.02
C THR A 29 -6.12 -36.32 -8.58
N SER A 30 -6.82 -35.20 -8.39
CA SER A 30 -7.93 -34.99 -7.45
C SER A 30 -7.64 -35.06 -5.94
N CYS A 31 -7.72 -33.89 -5.30
CA CYS A 31 -8.43 -33.81 -4.03
C CYS A 31 -9.20 -32.50 -3.95
N ASN A 32 -10.51 -32.67 -3.75
CA ASN A 32 -11.51 -31.64 -3.54
C ASN A 32 -11.30 -31.01 -2.16
N SER A 33 -10.95 -29.72 -2.12
CA SER A 33 -11.09 -28.90 -0.93
C SER A 33 -11.41 -27.48 -1.38
N ASN A 34 -12.60 -27.00 -1.01
CA ASN A 34 -13.04 -25.62 -1.19
C ASN A 34 -11.92 -24.65 -0.78
N LYS A 35 -11.22 -24.10 -1.78
CA LYS A 35 -10.30 -22.99 -1.62
C LYS A 35 -11.06 -21.72 -1.94
N ARG A 36 -10.95 -20.74 -1.05
CA ARG A 36 -11.19 -19.33 -1.39
C ARG A 36 -10.32 -19.01 -2.61
N GLU A 37 -10.92 -18.42 -3.63
CA GLU A 37 -10.20 -17.83 -4.75
C GLU A 37 -9.25 -16.76 -4.19
N ASP A 38 -7.95 -17.06 -4.19
CA ASP A 38 -6.91 -16.07 -3.99
C ASP A 38 -6.78 -15.28 -5.30
N ALA A 39 -6.78 -13.95 -5.21
CA ALA A 39 -6.65 -13.03 -6.34
C ALA A 39 -5.35 -13.21 -7.16
N THR A 40 -4.41 -14.04 -6.69
CA THR A 40 -3.17 -14.40 -7.38
C THR A 40 -3.36 -15.33 -8.58
N ASP A 41 -4.50 -16.04 -8.72
CA ASP A 41 -4.78 -16.87 -9.90
C ASP A 41 -5.27 -16.05 -11.11
N LEU A 42 -5.65 -14.78 -10.88
CA LEU A 42 -6.09 -13.83 -11.92
C LEU A 42 -4.93 -13.16 -12.68
N LEU A 43 -3.68 -13.43 -12.29
CA LEU A 43 -2.47 -12.78 -12.80
C LEU A 43 -1.62 -13.71 -13.67
N SER A 44 -2.21 -14.71 -14.30
CA SER A 44 -1.53 -15.32 -15.45
C SER A 44 -1.32 -14.22 -16.50
N ASP A 45 -0.12 -14.11 -17.07
CA ASP A 45 0.22 -13.11 -18.11
C ASP A 45 -0.78 -13.11 -19.29
N SER A 46 -1.52 -14.20 -19.47
CA SER A 46 -2.65 -14.35 -20.39
C SER A 46 -3.87 -13.46 -20.05
N LEU A 47 -4.21 -13.30 -18.77
CA LEU A 47 -5.42 -12.58 -18.31
C LEU A 47 -5.25 -11.07 -18.30
N ILE A 48 -4.03 -10.55 -18.11
CA ILE A 48 -3.74 -9.11 -18.26
C ILE A 48 -3.87 -8.66 -19.73
N SER A 49 -3.74 -9.61 -20.67
CA SER A 49 -3.90 -9.37 -22.10
C SER A 49 -5.38 -9.26 -22.54
N GLU A 50 -6.30 -9.93 -21.84
CA GLU A 50 -7.74 -9.88 -22.12
C GLU A 50 -8.45 -8.80 -21.31
N GLN A 51 -9.31 -8.04 -21.98
CA GLN A 51 -9.97 -6.82 -21.51
C GLN A 51 -11.06 -7.08 -20.44
N VAL A 52 -10.74 -7.72 -19.31
CA VAL A 52 -11.71 -7.87 -18.24
C VAL A 52 -11.79 -6.56 -17.45
N LYS A 53 -12.81 -5.75 -17.76
CA LYS A 53 -13.20 -4.61 -16.92
C LYS A 53 -13.75 -5.15 -15.61
N MET A 54 -13.06 -4.88 -14.50
CA MET A 54 -13.55 -5.25 -13.17
C MET A 54 -14.90 -4.59 -12.86
N THR A 55 -15.77 -5.30 -12.13
CA THR A 55 -16.99 -4.70 -11.59
C THR A 55 -16.63 -3.75 -10.44
N ASP A 56 -17.55 -2.83 -10.12
CA ASP A 56 -17.37 -1.88 -9.02
C ASP A 56 -17.24 -2.60 -7.66
N GLU A 57 -17.92 -3.74 -7.49
CA GLU A 57 -17.82 -4.60 -6.32
C GLU A 57 -16.42 -5.20 -6.18
N MET A 58 -15.87 -5.77 -7.26
CA MET A 58 -14.51 -6.32 -7.27
C MET A 58 -13.46 -5.22 -6.99
N VAL A 59 -13.66 -4.02 -7.53
CA VAL A 59 -12.80 -2.86 -7.26
C VAL A 59 -12.84 -2.53 -5.76
N GLY A 60 -14.04 -2.49 -5.17
CA GLY A 60 -14.22 -2.27 -3.74
C GLY A 60 -13.48 -3.30 -2.89
N GLU A 61 -13.66 -4.59 -3.17
CA GLU A 61 -12.99 -5.68 -2.46
C GLU A 61 -11.46 -5.56 -2.54
N MET A 62 -10.92 -5.34 -3.74
CA MET A 62 -9.48 -5.15 -3.91
C MET A 62 -8.95 -3.90 -3.21
N ILE A 63 -9.69 -2.79 -3.22
CA ILE A 63 -9.32 -1.59 -2.45
C ILE A 63 -9.25 -1.89 -0.95
N THR A 64 -10.17 -2.69 -0.40
CA THR A 64 -10.12 -3.07 1.02
C THR A 64 -8.96 -4.01 1.37
N SER A 65 -8.37 -4.68 0.38
CA SER A 65 -7.18 -5.53 0.56
C SER A 65 -5.87 -4.73 0.63
N VAL A 66 -5.91 -3.44 0.30
CA VAL A 66 -4.73 -2.56 0.34
C VAL A 66 -4.32 -2.35 1.79
N PRO A 67 -3.04 -2.61 2.17
CA PRO A 67 -2.61 -2.43 3.53
C PRO A 67 -2.80 -1.01 4.03
N ASN A 68 -3.29 -0.89 5.25
CA ASN A 68 -3.46 0.42 5.88
C ASN A 68 -2.07 1.03 6.22
N PRO A 69 -1.84 2.33 5.92
CA PRO A 69 -0.58 3.02 6.22
C PRO A 69 -0.16 2.96 7.70
N VAL A 70 -1.12 2.79 8.63
CA VAL A 70 -0.86 2.64 10.06
C VAL A 70 0.10 1.48 10.34
N GLU A 71 -0.04 0.38 9.62
CA GLU A 71 0.74 -0.83 9.91
C GLU A 71 2.21 -0.65 9.55
N MET A 72 2.50 -0.15 8.34
CA MET A 72 3.87 0.15 7.91
C MET A 72 4.48 1.24 8.79
N THR A 73 3.76 2.34 9.02
CA THR A 73 4.25 3.45 9.86
C THR A 73 4.58 3.00 11.28
N SER A 74 3.68 2.23 11.91
CA SER A 74 3.90 1.73 13.27
C SER A 74 5.08 0.75 13.32
N LEU A 75 5.29 -0.04 12.26
CA LEU A 75 6.48 -0.87 12.13
C LEU A 75 7.76 -0.03 12.08
N LEU A 76 7.79 1.06 11.30
CA LEU A 76 8.94 1.96 11.23
C LEU A 76 9.25 2.54 12.62
N GLN A 77 8.24 3.09 13.30
CA GLN A 77 8.39 3.68 14.63
C GLN A 77 8.91 2.67 15.65
N ARG A 78 8.27 1.50 15.78
CA ARG A 78 8.69 0.45 16.73
C ARG A 78 10.05 -0.16 16.38
N SER A 79 10.47 -0.08 15.12
CA SER A 79 11.81 -0.50 14.70
C SER A 79 12.87 0.52 15.12
N GLY A 80 12.50 1.73 15.54
CA GLY A 80 13.41 2.78 15.95
C GLY A 80 13.80 3.75 14.84
N VAL A 81 13.04 3.77 13.72
CA VAL A 81 13.19 4.81 12.70
C VAL A 81 12.79 6.14 13.31
N VAL A 82 13.63 7.16 13.15
CA VAL A 82 13.34 8.52 13.62
C VAL A 82 12.49 9.26 12.59
N TYR A 83 11.54 10.08 13.07
CA TYR A 83 10.72 10.96 12.23
C TYR A 83 11.57 11.82 11.28
N SER A 84 11.14 11.94 10.03
CA SER A 84 11.71 12.89 9.08
C SER A 84 10.62 13.66 8.35
N GLN A 85 10.64 15.00 8.42
CA GLN A 85 9.73 15.86 7.66
C GLN A 85 10.06 15.87 6.16
N GLU A 86 11.33 15.69 5.81
CA GLU A 86 11.84 15.81 4.44
C GLU A 86 11.39 14.69 3.50
N ILE A 87 10.92 13.58 4.07
CA ILE A 87 10.41 12.45 3.27
C ILE A 87 8.93 12.60 2.92
N LEU A 88 8.20 13.48 3.62
CA LEU A 88 6.79 13.75 3.40
C LEU A 88 6.56 14.60 2.17
N ASN A 89 5.33 14.57 1.62
CA ASN A 89 4.93 15.44 0.54
C ASN A 89 4.82 16.89 1.03
N PRO A 90 5.65 17.83 0.51
CA PRO A 90 5.62 19.22 0.96
C PRO A 90 4.23 19.85 0.82
N THR A 91 3.75 20.51 1.86
CA THR A 91 2.41 21.14 1.87
C THR A 91 2.22 22.19 0.76
N THR A 92 3.32 22.79 0.30
CA THR A 92 3.33 23.74 -0.83
C THR A 92 3.02 23.10 -2.17
N ASN A 93 3.06 21.77 -2.30
CA ASN A 93 2.76 21.07 -3.54
C ASN A 93 1.27 21.10 -3.91
N ILE A 94 0.37 21.53 -3.03
CA ILE A 94 -1.07 21.51 -3.31
C ILE A 94 -1.46 22.26 -4.59
N SER A 95 -0.76 23.35 -4.91
CA SER A 95 -0.97 24.13 -6.14
C SER A 95 -0.63 23.36 -7.43
N LYS A 96 0.15 22.28 -7.33
CA LYS A 96 0.53 21.42 -8.47
C LYS A 96 -0.57 20.40 -8.82
N TYR A 97 -1.56 20.21 -7.96
CA TYR A 97 -2.61 19.19 -8.12
C TYR A 97 -3.87 19.80 -8.74
N ASN A 98 -3.79 20.09 -10.04
CA ASN A 98 -4.82 20.83 -10.76
C ASN A 98 -5.83 19.97 -11.53
N THR A 99 -5.68 18.65 -11.55
CA THR A 99 -6.62 17.70 -12.18
C THR A 99 -7.20 16.75 -11.15
N ASN A 100 -8.41 16.21 -11.39
CA ASN A 100 -9.02 15.21 -10.50
C ASN A 100 -8.11 13.99 -10.30
N PHE A 101 -7.38 13.60 -11.36
CA PHE A 101 -6.39 12.53 -11.29
C PHE A 101 -5.30 12.83 -10.25
N LYS A 102 -4.64 13.98 -10.37
CA LYS A 102 -3.58 14.40 -9.44
C LYS A 102 -4.13 14.62 -8.03
N LYS A 103 -5.33 15.17 -7.90
CA LYS A 103 -5.98 15.41 -6.60
C LYS A 103 -6.30 14.10 -5.89
N ALA A 104 -6.87 13.11 -6.58
CA ALA A 104 -7.22 11.82 -5.99
C ALA A 104 -5.96 11.06 -5.53
N LEU A 105 -4.95 10.98 -6.38
CA LEU A 105 -3.68 10.36 -6.02
C LEU A 105 -3.07 11.04 -4.79
N ASN A 106 -2.98 12.37 -4.80
CA ASN A 106 -2.33 13.10 -3.69
C ASN A 106 -3.21 13.22 -2.44
N LEU A 107 -4.50 12.95 -2.52
CA LEU A 107 -5.36 12.79 -1.35
C LEU A 107 -4.94 11.55 -0.54
N GLY A 108 -4.63 10.44 -1.20
CA GLY A 108 -4.06 9.25 -0.56
C GLY A 108 -2.66 9.48 0.02
N VAL A 109 -1.81 10.23 -0.72
CA VAL A 109 -0.47 10.63 -0.25
C VAL A 109 -0.56 11.45 1.03
N TYR A 110 -1.33 12.55 1.04
CA TYR A 110 -1.47 13.38 2.25
C TYR A 110 -2.17 12.64 3.39
N GLY A 111 -3.08 11.70 3.10
CA GLY A 111 -3.67 10.82 4.11
C GLY A 111 -2.63 9.94 4.79
N THR A 112 -1.70 9.39 4.00
CA THR A 112 -0.59 8.58 4.51
C THR A 112 0.40 9.41 5.32
N ASP A 113 0.77 10.59 4.83
CA ASP A 113 1.61 11.54 5.57
C ASP A 113 0.96 11.94 6.90
N LEU A 114 -0.36 12.17 6.91
CA LEU A 114 -1.11 12.48 8.12
C LEU A 114 -1.01 11.34 9.14
N VAL A 115 -1.15 10.09 8.72
CA VAL A 115 -0.97 8.91 9.57
C VAL A 115 0.46 8.83 10.11
N TYR A 116 1.46 9.07 9.25
CA TYR A 116 2.87 9.11 9.63
C TYR A 116 3.13 10.14 10.73
N MET A 117 2.66 11.37 10.54
CA MET A 117 2.85 12.46 11.50
C MET A 117 2.14 12.20 12.82
N ASN A 118 0.94 11.63 12.80
CA ASN A 118 0.19 11.31 14.02
C ASN A 118 0.86 10.20 14.83
N ILE A 119 1.32 9.12 14.19
CA ILE A 119 2.03 8.04 14.90
C ILE A 119 3.30 8.57 15.55
N TYR A 120 4.04 9.47 14.88
CA TYR A 120 5.25 10.10 15.41
C TYR A 120 5.02 11.29 16.35
N ASP A 121 3.77 11.61 16.69
CA ASP A 121 3.41 12.72 17.58
C ASP A 121 3.95 14.09 17.10
N ARG A 122 3.56 14.50 15.89
CA ARG A 122 3.97 15.78 15.25
C ARG A 122 2.80 16.74 15.04
N THR A 123 2.08 17.02 16.12
CA THR A 123 0.83 17.80 16.18
C THR A 123 0.84 19.16 15.48
N VAL A 124 1.91 19.96 15.61
CA VAL A 124 1.96 21.33 15.04
C VAL A 124 1.90 21.33 13.52
N SER A 125 2.61 20.41 12.87
CA SER A 125 2.65 20.32 11.40
C SER A 125 1.40 19.62 10.84
N THR A 126 0.71 18.81 11.65
CA THR A 126 -0.47 18.03 11.27
C THR A 126 -1.60 18.88 10.72
N LEU A 127 -1.81 20.10 11.24
CA LEU A 127 -2.90 20.98 10.80
C LEU A 127 -2.78 21.43 9.34
N SER A 128 -1.55 21.67 8.84
CA SER A 128 -1.34 22.04 7.43
C SER A 128 -1.58 20.87 6.49
N TYR A 129 -1.22 19.65 6.90
CA TYR A 129 -1.49 18.43 6.13
C TYR A 129 -2.98 18.10 6.12
N LEU A 130 -3.65 18.24 7.27
CA LEU A 130 -5.10 18.09 7.37
C LEU A 130 -5.82 19.10 6.46
N LYS A 131 -5.38 20.36 6.43
CA LYS A 131 -5.93 21.37 5.51
C LYS A 131 -5.81 20.91 4.06
N ASN A 132 -4.61 20.51 3.63
CA ASN A 132 -4.38 20.05 2.26
C ASN A 132 -5.23 18.83 1.90
N LEU A 133 -5.33 17.86 2.80
CA LEU A 133 -6.21 16.70 2.64
C LEU A 133 -7.67 17.14 2.46
N THR A 134 -8.17 18.04 3.30
CA THR A 134 -9.56 18.50 3.23
C THR A 134 -9.83 19.33 1.98
N ASP A 135 -8.88 20.16 1.53
CA ASP A 135 -9.00 20.95 0.31
C ASP A 135 -9.08 20.04 -0.93
N LEU A 136 -8.21 19.01 -1.00
CA LEU A 136 -8.26 18.02 -2.08
C LEU A 136 -9.59 17.23 -2.05
N ALA A 137 -10.05 16.83 -0.88
CA ALA A 137 -11.32 16.12 -0.73
C ALA A 137 -12.52 16.99 -1.15
N ASN A 138 -12.52 18.28 -0.78
CA ASN A 138 -13.55 19.24 -1.20
C ASN A 138 -13.58 19.42 -2.71
N ASP A 139 -12.41 19.59 -3.35
CA ASP A 139 -12.30 19.72 -4.81
C ASP A 139 -12.81 18.46 -5.54
N LEU A 140 -12.64 17.29 -4.92
CA LEU A 140 -13.16 16.02 -5.40
C LEU A 140 -14.62 15.76 -5.00
N ARG A 141 -15.28 16.71 -4.33
CA ARG A 141 -16.67 16.59 -3.84
C ARG A 141 -16.90 15.41 -2.89
N VAL A 142 -15.91 15.15 -2.04
CA VAL A 142 -15.91 14.09 -1.02
C VAL A 142 -15.46 14.61 0.36
N GLY A 143 -15.41 15.92 0.55
CA GLY A 143 -14.99 16.55 1.81
C GLY A 143 -15.88 16.22 3.01
N GLN A 144 -17.14 15.85 2.78
CA GLN A 144 -18.10 15.48 3.82
C GLN A 144 -17.67 14.26 4.68
N PHE A 145 -16.71 13.46 4.20
CA PHE A 145 -16.19 12.31 4.94
C PHE A 145 -15.06 12.67 5.91
N PHE A 146 -14.59 13.92 5.89
CA PHE A 146 -13.51 14.42 6.73
C PHE A 146 -14.00 15.59 7.57
N ASP A 147 -14.40 15.31 8.82
CA ASP A 147 -14.73 16.36 9.79
C ASP A 147 -13.46 17.10 10.21
N ARG A 148 -13.17 18.18 9.49
CA ARG A 148 -11.98 19.01 9.69
C ARG A 148 -11.95 19.60 11.09
N GLU A 149 -13.08 20.01 11.66
CA GLU A 149 -13.13 20.65 12.97
C GLU A 149 -12.74 19.64 14.06
N THR A 150 -13.39 18.47 14.04
CA THR A 150 -13.07 17.39 14.98
C THR A 150 -11.62 16.92 14.80
N LEU A 151 -11.17 16.69 13.57
CA LEU A 151 -9.78 16.26 13.30
C LEU A 151 -8.76 17.31 13.75
N SER A 152 -9.02 18.60 13.55
CA SER A 152 -8.12 19.68 13.98
C SER A 152 -7.99 19.70 15.50
N ARG A 153 -9.13 19.70 16.23
CA ARG A 153 -9.16 19.71 17.69
C ARG A 153 -8.47 18.48 18.29
N LEU A 154 -8.68 17.30 17.71
CA LEU A 154 -8.03 16.08 18.19
C LEU A 154 -6.53 16.10 17.93
N SER A 155 -6.09 16.64 16.80
CA SER A 155 -4.68 16.73 16.38
C SER A 155 -3.83 17.68 17.23
N GLU A 156 -4.43 18.51 18.08
CA GLU A 156 -3.71 19.39 19.01
C GLU A 156 -3.08 18.64 20.20
N SER A 157 -3.45 17.38 20.43
CA SER A 157 -2.99 16.58 21.56
C SER A 157 -2.61 15.16 21.15
N SER A 158 -1.40 14.76 21.54
CA SER A 158 -0.86 13.42 21.36
C SER A 158 -1.70 12.31 22.01
N LYS A 159 -2.51 12.66 23.01
CA LYS A 159 -3.40 11.71 23.70
C LYS A 159 -4.54 11.20 22.82
N ASN A 160 -4.79 11.85 21.68
CA ASN A 160 -5.91 11.55 20.81
C ASN A 160 -5.51 10.82 19.52
N ILE A 161 -4.26 10.33 19.40
CA ILE A 161 -3.74 9.71 18.17
C ILE A 161 -4.67 8.58 17.69
N ASP A 162 -5.10 7.69 18.57
CA ASP A 162 -6.01 6.58 18.21
C ASP A 162 -7.33 7.08 17.61
N SER A 163 -7.89 8.16 18.19
CA SER A 163 -9.10 8.80 17.68
C SER A 163 -8.87 9.45 16.31
N VAL A 164 -7.74 10.13 16.11
CA VAL A 164 -7.38 10.74 14.82
C VAL A 164 -7.21 9.67 13.74
N LEU A 165 -6.50 8.58 14.06
CA LEU A 165 -6.30 7.46 13.13
C LEU A 165 -7.62 6.78 12.79
N PHE A 166 -8.48 6.53 13.79
CA PHE A 166 -9.80 5.92 13.56
C PHE A 166 -10.69 6.78 12.66
N ILE A 167 -10.81 8.08 12.95
CA ILE A 167 -11.66 8.99 12.16
C ILE A 167 -11.12 9.12 10.74
N THR A 168 -9.79 9.27 10.58
CA THR A 168 -9.15 9.38 9.27
C THR A 168 -9.40 8.14 8.42
N ASN A 169 -9.15 6.95 8.97
CA ASN A 169 -9.40 5.67 8.27
C ASN A 169 -10.87 5.49 7.93
N SER A 170 -11.78 5.76 8.88
CA SER A 170 -13.22 5.69 8.63
C SER A 170 -13.67 6.65 7.52
N GLY A 171 -13.07 7.85 7.45
CA GLY A 171 -13.29 8.82 6.39
C GLY A 171 -12.87 8.27 5.02
N PHE A 172 -11.66 7.72 4.92
CA PHE A 172 -11.17 7.10 3.68
C PHE A 172 -12.03 5.91 3.23
N ASP A 173 -12.46 5.04 4.15
CA ASP A 173 -13.32 3.89 3.83
C ASP A 173 -14.70 4.34 3.30
N LYS A 174 -15.33 5.30 3.99
CA LYS A 174 -16.63 5.85 3.57
C LYS A 174 -16.53 6.58 2.24
N MET A 175 -15.47 7.38 2.06
CA MET A 175 -15.18 8.07 0.81
C MET A 175 -15.01 7.08 -0.35
N SER A 176 -14.22 6.03 -0.15
CA SER A 176 -13.94 5.05 -1.22
C SER A 176 -15.21 4.34 -1.65
N ARG A 177 -16.03 3.88 -0.70
CA ARG A 177 -17.36 3.30 -0.99
C ARG A 177 -18.25 4.28 -1.74
N TYR A 178 -18.33 5.53 -1.28
CA TYR A 178 -19.13 6.56 -1.94
C TYR A 178 -18.67 6.82 -3.38
N LEU A 179 -17.36 6.94 -3.63
CA LEU A 179 -16.84 7.13 -4.99
C LEU A 179 -17.23 5.97 -5.91
N ILE A 180 -17.15 4.74 -5.43
CA ILE A 180 -17.52 3.53 -6.17
C ILE A 180 -19.04 3.54 -6.48
N GLU A 181 -19.88 3.78 -5.49
CA GLU A 181 -21.34 3.88 -5.65
C GLU A 181 -21.75 4.97 -6.65
N GLN A 182 -21.01 6.07 -6.70
CA GLN A 182 -21.22 7.17 -7.63
C GLN A 182 -20.55 6.97 -9.01
N LYS A 183 -20.11 5.74 -9.34
CA LYS A 183 -19.45 5.40 -10.61
C LYS A 183 -18.17 6.20 -10.88
N ARG A 184 -17.48 6.60 -9.81
CA ARG A 184 -16.18 7.29 -9.79
C ARG A 184 -15.08 6.39 -9.22
N SER A 185 -15.18 5.08 -9.49
CA SER A 185 -14.28 4.03 -9.02
C SER A 185 -12.82 4.27 -9.43
N ASN A 186 -12.59 4.92 -10.58
CA ASN A 186 -11.26 5.36 -11.01
C ASN A 186 -10.57 6.28 -9.98
N LEU A 187 -11.32 7.20 -9.34
CA LEU A 187 -10.79 8.07 -8.30
C LEU A 187 -10.54 7.32 -7.00
N ALA A 188 -11.39 6.36 -6.64
CA ALA A 188 -11.16 5.51 -5.48
C ALA A 188 -9.86 4.71 -5.63
N VAL A 189 -9.65 4.12 -6.81
CA VAL A 189 -8.39 3.42 -7.15
C VAL A 189 -7.19 4.35 -7.06
N LEU A 190 -7.28 5.59 -7.56
CA LEU A 190 -6.17 6.54 -7.46
C LEU A 190 -5.85 6.94 -6.02
N VAL A 191 -6.86 7.13 -5.17
CA VAL A 191 -6.64 7.36 -3.73
C VAL A 191 -5.92 6.16 -3.11
N SER A 192 -6.40 4.94 -3.36
CA SER A 192 -5.80 3.71 -2.83
C SER A 192 -4.35 3.52 -3.31
N TYR A 193 -4.10 3.79 -4.59
CA TYR A 193 -2.76 3.79 -5.18
C TYR A 193 -1.85 4.82 -4.47
N GLY A 194 -2.32 6.06 -4.31
CA GLY A 194 -1.59 7.12 -3.63
C GLY A 194 -1.26 6.77 -2.18
N THR A 195 -2.20 6.15 -1.46
CA THR A 195 -1.99 5.68 -0.09
C THR A 195 -0.92 4.59 -0.01
N TRP A 196 -0.98 3.61 -0.92
CA TRP A 196 -0.04 2.50 -0.93
C TRP A 196 1.37 2.94 -1.35
N ILE A 197 1.49 3.70 -2.45
CA ILE A 197 2.80 4.12 -2.95
C ILE A 197 3.51 5.06 -1.98
N GLU A 198 2.78 5.95 -1.29
CA GLU A 198 3.38 6.80 -0.26
C GLU A 198 3.84 5.96 0.95
N SER A 199 3.03 4.98 1.38
CA SER A 199 3.42 4.09 2.48
C SER A 199 4.72 3.34 2.18
N LEU A 200 4.87 2.87 0.94
CA LEU A 200 6.09 2.22 0.45
C LEU A 200 7.27 3.21 0.32
N SER A 201 7.01 4.42 -0.19
CA SER A 201 7.99 5.53 -0.27
C SER A 201 8.56 5.87 1.10
N LEU A 202 7.71 6.05 2.12
CA LEU A 202 8.14 6.34 3.48
C LEU A 202 9.03 5.23 4.05
N ALA A 203 8.67 3.97 3.82
CA ALA A 203 9.44 2.81 4.30
C ALA A 203 10.82 2.67 3.64
N THR A 204 10.95 3.09 2.37
CA THR A 204 12.19 2.97 1.60
C THR A 204 13.12 4.19 1.74
N ARG A 205 12.56 5.36 2.09
CA ARG A 205 13.30 6.63 2.20
C ARG A 205 13.72 6.97 3.64
N VAL A 206 13.56 6.05 4.58
CA VAL A 206 13.98 6.26 5.97
C VAL A 206 15.46 6.61 6.04
N LYS A 207 15.79 7.73 6.71
CA LYS A 207 17.18 8.22 6.82
C LYS A 207 18.00 7.47 7.87
N THR A 208 17.33 6.73 8.75
CA THR A 208 17.95 5.97 9.83
C THR A 208 17.77 4.49 9.54
N VAL A 209 18.86 3.73 9.56
CA VAL A 209 18.80 2.26 9.46
C VAL A 209 18.69 1.72 10.87
N PRO A 210 17.50 1.22 11.29
CA PRO A 210 17.34 0.73 12.65
C PRO A 210 18.04 -0.62 12.87
N PRO A 211 18.26 -1.02 14.14
CA PRO A 211 18.76 -2.36 14.48
C PRO A 211 17.91 -3.50 13.90
N ASN A 212 16.61 -3.27 13.71
CA ASN A 212 15.64 -4.24 13.19
C ASN A 212 15.30 -4.03 11.70
N LYS A 213 16.24 -3.51 10.90
CA LYS A 213 16.05 -3.24 9.46
C LYS A 213 15.52 -4.44 8.66
N GLU A 214 15.88 -5.67 9.05
CA GLU A 214 15.42 -6.89 8.40
C GLU A 214 13.90 -7.05 8.45
N THR A 215 13.25 -6.62 9.54
CA THR A 215 11.79 -6.65 9.66
C THR A 215 11.14 -5.65 8.70
N ILE A 216 11.75 -4.48 8.52
CA ILE A 216 11.29 -3.48 7.54
C ILE A 216 11.46 -4.02 6.12
N TYR A 217 12.61 -4.63 5.81
CA TYR A 217 12.86 -5.22 4.50
C TYR A 217 11.91 -6.37 4.17
N SER A 218 11.60 -7.24 5.15
CA SER A 218 10.57 -8.27 4.98
C SER A 218 9.22 -7.63 4.66
N ARG A 219 8.84 -6.59 5.41
CA ARG A 219 7.55 -5.93 5.21
C ARG A 219 7.43 -5.21 3.87
N ILE A 220 8.52 -4.62 3.40
CA ILE A 220 8.61 -4.06 2.05
C ILE A 220 8.47 -5.19 1.03
N GLY A 221 9.20 -6.30 1.18
CA GLY A 221 9.12 -7.45 0.28
C GLY A 221 7.72 -8.07 0.19
N GLU A 222 6.96 -8.09 1.29
CA GLU A 222 5.56 -8.52 1.33
C GLU A 222 4.64 -7.65 0.43
N GLN A 223 5.03 -6.41 0.11
CA GLN A 223 4.27 -5.55 -0.82
C GLN A 223 4.25 -6.06 -2.26
N LYS A 224 5.02 -7.11 -2.59
CA LYS A 224 4.97 -7.79 -3.89
C LYS A 224 3.54 -8.21 -4.27
N VAL A 225 2.80 -8.78 -3.32
CA VAL A 225 1.42 -9.25 -3.54
C VAL A 225 0.48 -8.06 -3.73
N VAL A 226 0.72 -6.96 -3.03
CA VAL A 226 -0.10 -5.75 -3.14
C VAL A 226 0.15 -5.04 -4.48
N LEU A 227 1.39 -5.01 -4.94
CA LEU A 227 1.78 -4.48 -6.24
C LEU A 227 1.04 -5.18 -7.38
N ASP A 228 0.97 -6.50 -7.31
CA ASP A 228 0.23 -7.33 -8.26
C ASP A 228 -1.27 -6.96 -8.31
N ASN A 229 -1.91 -6.75 -7.16
CA ASN A 229 -3.29 -6.25 -7.09
C ASN A 229 -3.42 -4.79 -7.60
N MET A 230 -2.42 -3.94 -7.33
CA MET A 230 -2.40 -2.54 -7.81
C MET A 230 -2.32 -2.46 -9.33
N ILE A 231 -1.50 -3.30 -9.96
CA ILE A 231 -1.42 -3.41 -11.41
C ILE A 231 -2.78 -3.77 -11.99
N LEU A 232 -3.45 -4.78 -11.43
CA LEU A 232 -4.78 -5.22 -11.87
C LEU A 232 -5.84 -4.11 -11.73
N LEU A 233 -5.86 -3.43 -10.58
CA LEU A 233 -6.75 -2.30 -10.32
C LEU A 233 -6.56 -1.16 -11.33
N LEU A 234 -5.31 -0.74 -11.57
CA LEU A 234 -5.02 0.34 -12.52
C LEU A 234 -5.30 -0.09 -13.96
N HIS A 235 -5.03 -1.35 -14.32
CA HIS A 235 -5.29 -1.89 -15.66
C HIS A 235 -6.76 -1.79 -16.07
N SER A 236 -7.69 -1.92 -15.12
CA SER A 236 -9.14 -1.73 -15.37
C SER A 236 -9.49 -0.35 -15.94
N TYR A 237 -8.60 0.63 -15.76
CA TYR A 237 -8.73 2.01 -16.23
C TYR A 237 -7.64 2.42 -17.23
N LYS A 238 -6.93 1.47 -17.86
CA LYS A 238 -5.80 1.74 -18.77
C LYS A 238 -6.11 2.68 -19.95
N ASN A 239 -7.37 2.77 -20.35
CA ASN A 239 -7.83 3.65 -21.43
C ASN A 239 -8.17 5.07 -20.96
N GLU A 240 -8.18 5.33 -19.65
CA GLU A 240 -8.36 6.67 -19.10
C GLU A 240 -7.04 7.47 -19.15
N PRO A 241 -7.10 8.81 -19.30
CA PRO A 241 -5.91 9.65 -19.35
C PRO A 241 -5.02 9.47 -18.12
N ASN A 242 -3.70 9.40 -18.35
CA ASN A 242 -2.63 9.30 -17.34
C ASN A 242 -2.54 7.96 -16.57
N PHE A 243 -3.49 7.03 -16.71
CA PHE A 243 -3.37 5.71 -16.07
C PHE A 243 -2.25 4.86 -16.68
N LYS A 244 -2.01 4.99 -17.99
CA LYS A 244 -0.94 4.26 -18.66
C LYS A 244 0.43 4.50 -18.02
N GLU A 245 0.76 5.75 -17.69
CA GLU A 245 2.04 6.11 -17.07
C GLU A 245 2.21 5.43 -15.70
N LEU A 246 1.18 5.44 -14.86
CA LEU A 246 1.23 4.72 -13.57
C LEU A 246 1.38 3.21 -13.73
N ILE A 247 0.70 2.63 -14.73
CA ILE A 247 0.81 1.20 -15.03
C ILE A 247 2.24 0.86 -15.46
N ASP A 248 2.83 1.66 -16.35
CA ASP A 248 4.20 1.48 -16.82
C ASP A 248 5.20 1.57 -15.63
N ASP A 249 5.04 2.58 -14.76
CA ASP A 249 5.84 2.74 -13.54
C ASP A 249 5.71 1.52 -12.60
N LEU A 250 4.50 0.97 -12.45
CA LEU A 250 4.29 -0.23 -11.64
C LEU A 250 4.92 -1.49 -12.25
N PHE A 251 4.95 -1.62 -13.58
CA PHE A 251 5.68 -2.72 -14.22
C PHE A 251 7.18 -2.60 -14.03
N ASP A 252 7.73 -1.38 -14.03
CA ASP A 252 9.13 -1.16 -13.70
C ASP A 252 9.43 -1.49 -12.24
N LEU A 253 8.54 -1.10 -11.31
CA LEU A 253 8.62 -1.50 -9.91
C LEU A 253 8.52 -3.03 -9.76
N LYS A 254 7.66 -3.69 -10.53
CA LYS A 254 7.47 -5.14 -10.51
C LYS A 254 8.74 -5.89 -10.88
N LYS A 255 9.52 -5.42 -11.85
CA LYS A 255 10.83 -6.00 -12.20
C LYS A 255 11.79 -6.04 -11.01
N GLU A 256 11.74 -5.05 -10.12
CA GLU A 256 12.55 -5.05 -8.90
C GLU A 256 11.98 -6.01 -7.83
N PHE A 257 10.66 -6.05 -7.66
CA PHE A 257 10.00 -6.99 -6.75
C PHE A 257 10.10 -8.46 -7.19
N ASP A 258 10.26 -8.75 -8.48
CA ASP A 258 10.45 -10.11 -8.99
C ASP A 258 11.75 -10.74 -8.50
N LYS A 259 12.74 -9.92 -8.13
CA LYS A 259 13.99 -10.37 -7.50
C LYS A 259 13.80 -10.79 -6.03
N VAL A 260 12.69 -10.40 -5.39
CA VAL A 260 12.38 -10.75 -4.01
C VAL A 260 11.79 -12.15 -3.93
N LYS A 261 12.42 -13.00 -3.10
CA LYS A 261 11.94 -14.36 -2.79
C LYS A 261 11.21 -14.37 -1.46
N ILE A 262 9.93 -14.72 -1.48
CA ILE A 262 9.12 -14.90 -0.27
C ILE A 262 9.15 -16.39 0.08
N THR A 263 9.62 -16.73 1.28
CA THR A 263 9.66 -18.11 1.78
C THR A 263 8.86 -18.22 3.07
N TYR A 264 7.87 -19.11 3.09
CA TYR A 264 7.11 -19.41 4.30
C TYR A 264 7.82 -20.51 5.09
N VAL A 265 8.11 -20.25 6.36
CA VAL A 265 8.61 -21.28 7.29
C VAL A 265 7.47 -21.58 8.26
N TYR A 266 6.93 -22.80 8.17
CA TYR A 266 5.89 -23.27 9.08
C TYR A 266 6.44 -23.28 10.52
N ALA A 267 5.64 -22.78 11.46
CA ALA A 267 5.90 -22.88 12.89
C ALA A 267 4.64 -23.44 13.57
N GLU A 268 4.82 -24.46 14.40
CA GLU A 268 3.70 -25.06 15.13
C GLU A 268 3.05 -24.03 16.08
N PRO A 269 1.71 -24.04 16.23
CA PRO A 269 1.02 -23.16 17.17
C PRO A 269 1.45 -23.49 18.60
N THR A 270 2.07 -22.55 19.29
CA THR A 270 2.31 -22.69 20.74
C THR A 270 1.03 -22.29 21.47
N MET A 271 0.36 -23.25 22.12
CA MET A 271 -0.66 -22.92 23.11
C MET A 271 0.02 -22.20 24.28
N LYS A 272 -0.44 -20.99 24.60
CA LYS A 272 -0.09 -20.26 25.81
C LYS A 272 -1.31 -20.18 26.72
#